data_AF-A0A922VN56-F1
#
_entry.id   AF-A0A922VN56-F1
#
_cell.length_a   1.000
_cell.length_b   1.000
_cell.length_c   1.000
_cell.angle_alpha   90.00
_cell.angle_beta   90.00
_cell.angle_gamma   90.00
#
_symmetry.space_group_name_H-M   'P 1'
#
loop_
_entity.id
_entity.type
_entity.pdbx_description
1 polymer ?
#
loop_
_entity_poly.entity_id
_entity_poly.type
_entity_poly.pdbx_seq_one_letter_code
_entity_poly.pdbx_strand_id
1 'polypeptide(L)'
;MSLNRQKDGGCVMTVVRELVVLANPDQGSATCLVCGNEIPAGAGVTARYGDRILRFKCPGCVTRFEADPERYLAGNVSGCCGGEHAHSPAGG
;
A
#
# COMPACT_ATOMS: atom_id res chain seq x y z
N MET A 1 29.62 -3.26 30.29
CA MET A 1 29.33 -2.44 29.10
C MET A 1 29.47 -3.30 27.85
N SER A 2 28.57 -3.14 26.86
CA SER A 2 28.67 -3.69 25.48
C SER A 2 28.38 -5.20 25.35
N LEU A 3 27.56 -5.73 24.43
CA LEU A 3 27.06 -5.26 23.14
C LEU A 3 25.61 -5.74 22.85
N ASN A 4 24.86 -4.84 22.21
CA ASN A 4 23.75 -5.00 21.27
C ASN A 4 23.34 -6.43 20.85
N ARG A 5 22.03 -6.70 20.86
CA ARG A 5 21.39 -7.52 19.82
C ARG A 5 20.00 -7.01 19.49
N GLN A 6 19.99 -6.13 18.51
CA GLN A 6 18.84 -5.70 17.76
C GLN A 6 18.17 -6.97 17.20
N LYS A 7 16.97 -7.29 17.67
CA LYS A 7 16.10 -8.27 17.02
C LYS A 7 15.55 -7.61 15.76
N ASP A 8 16.42 -7.51 14.77
CA ASP A 8 16.04 -7.33 13.38
C ASP A 8 15.41 -8.66 12.94
N GLY A 9 14.14 -8.84 13.30
CA GLY A 9 13.30 -9.94 12.87
C GLY A 9 12.84 -9.71 11.43
N GLY A 10 13.81 -9.58 10.52
CA GLY A 10 13.58 -9.53 9.08
C GLY A 10 13.01 -10.86 8.62
N CYS A 11 11.68 -10.96 8.54
CA CYS A 11 11.03 -11.98 7.75
C CYS A 11 11.15 -11.57 6.29
N VAL A 12 12.32 -11.87 5.71
CA VAL A 12 12.59 -11.79 4.28
C VAL A 12 11.70 -12.80 3.56
N MET A 13 10.46 -12.40 3.30
CA MET A 13 9.57 -13.13 2.39
C MET A 13 9.88 -12.60 0.99
N THR A 14 10.76 -13.32 0.30
CA THR A 14 10.94 -13.37 -1.16
C THR A 14 10.79 -12.02 -1.87
N VAL A 15 11.92 -11.32 -2.01
CA VAL A 15 12.08 -10.20 -2.94
C VAL A 15 11.87 -10.66 -4.39
N VAL A 16 10.63 -10.65 -4.86
CA VAL A 16 10.38 -10.12 -6.21
C VAL A 16 10.63 -8.63 -6.07
N ARG A 17 11.71 -8.12 -6.68
CA ARG A 17 12.40 -6.87 -6.30
C ARG A 17 11.54 -5.58 -6.29
N GLU A 18 10.26 -5.66 -6.62
CA GLU A 18 9.34 -4.54 -6.72
C GLU A 18 8.13 -4.62 -5.76
N LEU A 19 7.70 -5.81 -5.30
CA LEU A 19 6.57 -5.97 -4.37
C LEU A 19 7.06 -6.39 -2.97
N VAL A 20 6.77 -5.57 -1.95
CA VAL A 20 7.17 -5.80 -0.55
C VAL A 20 5.94 -5.89 0.34
N VAL A 21 5.67 -7.05 0.94
CA VAL A 21 4.54 -7.23 1.88
C VAL A 21 4.86 -6.55 3.22
N LEU A 22 4.00 -5.63 3.63
CA LEU A 22 4.06 -4.85 4.86
C LEU A 22 3.10 -5.46 5.89
N ALA A 23 3.63 -6.14 6.90
CA ALA A 23 2.85 -6.74 7.98
C ALA A 23 2.68 -5.73 9.13
N ASN A 24 1.84 -4.72 8.94
CA ASN A 24 1.47 -3.77 9.99
C ASN A 24 0.03 -4.04 10.43
N PRO A 25 -0.22 -4.39 11.72
CA PRO A 25 -1.58 -4.63 12.21
C PRO A 25 -2.33 -3.33 12.56
N ASP A 26 -1.60 -2.24 12.83
CA ASP A 26 -2.19 -0.91 13.07
C ASP A 26 -2.38 -0.18 11.75
N GLN A 27 -3.44 -0.55 11.07
CA GLN A 27 -3.67 -0.21 9.69
C GLN A 27 -5.17 0.02 9.54
N GLY A 28 -5.57 1.25 9.19
CA GLY A 28 -6.98 1.61 9.04
C GLY A 28 -7.71 0.80 7.97
N SER A 29 -9.03 0.96 7.91
CA SER A 29 -9.87 0.36 6.87
C SER A 29 -9.42 0.82 5.49
N ALA A 30 -9.35 -0.10 4.53
CA ALA A 30 -8.89 0.17 3.18
C ALA A 30 -9.79 -0.48 2.15
N THR A 31 -9.64 -0.13 0.87
CA THR A 31 -10.36 -0.79 -0.22
C THR A 31 -9.42 -1.69 -0.99
N CYS A 32 -9.87 -2.92 -1.27
CA CYS A 32 -9.15 -3.90 -2.07
C CYS A 32 -8.96 -3.40 -3.50
N LEU A 33 -7.72 -3.27 -3.97
CA LEU A 33 -7.41 -2.76 -5.31
C LEU A 33 -7.89 -3.71 -6.44
N VAL A 34 -7.90 -5.01 -6.18
CA VAL A 34 -8.31 -6.03 -7.18
C VAL A 34 -9.81 -6.21 -7.19
N CYS A 35 -10.43 -6.22 -6.02
CA CYS A 35 -11.79 -6.68 -5.83
C CYS A 35 -12.77 -5.58 -5.44
N GLY A 36 -12.30 -4.36 -5.16
CA GLY A 36 -13.13 -3.20 -4.78
C GLY A 36 -13.85 -3.33 -3.44
N ASN A 37 -13.63 -4.41 -2.69
CA ASN A 37 -14.28 -4.66 -1.41
C ASN A 37 -13.60 -3.87 -0.28
N GLU A 38 -14.38 -3.48 0.73
CA GLU A 38 -13.83 -2.94 1.97
C GLU A 38 -13.00 -3.99 2.72
N ILE A 39 -11.94 -3.50 3.36
CA ILE A 39 -11.02 -4.24 4.21
C ILE A 39 -11.12 -3.60 5.58
N PRO A 40 -11.54 -4.33 6.62
CA PRO A 40 -11.62 -3.77 7.97
C PRO A 40 -10.22 -3.42 8.48
N ALA A 41 -10.15 -2.48 9.43
CA ALA A 41 -8.90 -2.09 10.06
C ALA A 41 -8.22 -3.29 10.72
N GLY A 42 -6.91 -3.43 10.53
CA GLY A 42 -6.10 -4.55 11.00
C GLY A 42 -6.30 -5.87 10.23
N ALA A 43 -7.10 -5.86 9.16
CA ALA A 43 -7.27 -7.01 8.28
C ALA A 43 -6.66 -6.76 6.89
N GLY A 44 -6.50 -7.85 6.14
CA GLY A 44 -5.95 -7.83 4.80
C GLY A 44 -4.43 -7.84 4.75
N VAL A 45 -3.91 -7.74 3.53
CA VAL A 45 -2.50 -7.74 3.21
C VAL A 45 -2.15 -6.39 2.63
N THR A 46 -1.15 -5.74 3.22
CA THR A 46 -0.57 -4.52 2.69
C THR A 46 0.69 -4.91 1.94
N ALA A 47 0.86 -4.40 0.73
CA ALA A 47 2.11 -4.57 0.00
C ALA A 47 2.49 -3.27 -0.69
N ARG A 48 3.78 -2.95 -0.72
CA ARG A 48 4.33 -1.82 -1.46
C ARG A 48 4.79 -2.30 -2.83
N TYR A 49 4.36 -1.64 -3.89
CA TYR A 49 4.87 -1.86 -5.25
C TYR A 49 5.57 -0.61 -5.74
N GLY A 50 6.90 -0.64 -5.85
CA GLY A 50 7.72 0.55 -6.11
C GLY A 50 7.48 1.63 -5.04
N ASP A 51 6.91 2.77 -5.42
CA ASP A 51 6.55 3.88 -4.52
C ASP A 51 5.07 3.94 -4.13
N ARG A 52 4.30 2.89 -4.42
CA ARG A 52 2.86 2.83 -4.10
C ARG A 52 2.58 1.82 -2.99
N ILE A 53 1.71 2.20 -2.05
CA ILE A 53 1.16 1.28 -1.05
C ILE A 53 -0.15 0.70 -1.58
N LEU A 54 -0.24 -0.62 -1.63
CA LEU A 54 -1.37 -1.39 -2.12
C LEU A 54 -2.01 -2.18 -1.00
N ARG A 55 -3.34 -2.31 -1.05
CA ARG A 55 -4.14 -3.02 -0.05
C ARG A 55 -4.98 -4.11 -0.69
N PHE A 56 -4.93 -5.29 -0.09
CA PHE A 56 -5.57 -6.49 -0.56
C PHE A 56 -6.37 -7.13 0.56
N LYS A 57 -7.59 -7.58 0.28
CA LYS A 57 -8.41 -8.28 1.28
C LYS A 57 -7.82 -9.62 1.70
N CYS A 58 -7.11 -10.30 0.78
CA CYS A 58 -6.58 -11.65 0.98
C CYS A 58 -5.36 -11.90 0.08
N PRO A 59 -4.53 -12.92 0.38
CA PRO A 59 -3.36 -13.28 -0.43
C PRO A 59 -3.72 -13.64 -1.87
N GLY A 60 -4.91 -14.22 -2.12
CA GLY A 60 -5.37 -14.51 -3.49
C GLY A 60 -5.66 -13.26 -4.34
N CYS A 61 -5.86 -12.09 -3.72
CA CYS A 61 -5.89 -10.82 -4.45
C CYS A 61 -4.47 -10.36 -4.80
N VAL A 62 -3.49 -10.58 -3.91
CA VAL A 62 -2.08 -10.28 -4.18
C VAL A 62 -1.61 -11.06 -5.41
N THR A 63 -1.86 -12.37 -5.47
CA THR A 63 -1.47 -13.20 -6.62
C THR A 63 -2.10 -12.74 -7.94
N ARG A 64 -3.35 -12.27 -7.92
CA ARG A 64 -4.01 -11.70 -9.12
C ARG A 64 -3.37 -10.38 -9.55
N PHE A 65 -2.92 -9.59 -8.60
CA PHE A 65 -2.20 -8.36 -8.87
C PHE A 65 -0.79 -8.65 -9.40
N GLU A 66 -0.08 -9.61 -8.80
CA GLU A 66 1.24 -10.05 -9.26
C GLU A 66 1.22 -10.60 -10.69
N ALA A 67 0.12 -11.24 -11.10
CA ALA A 67 -0.04 -11.75 -12.45
C ALA A 67 -0.09 -10.64 -13.51
N ASP A 68 -0.61 -9.47 -13.16
CA ASP A 68 -0.74 -8.33 -14.08
C ASP A 68 -0.86 -7.05 -13.25
N PRO A 69 0.26 -6.45 -12.79
CA PRO A 69 0.21 -5.27 -11.93
C PRO A 69 -0.08 -4.00 -12.73
N GLU A 70 0.40 -3.93 -13.97
CA GLU A 70 0.25 -2.78 -14.85
C GLU A 70 -1.22 -2.43 -15.11
N ARG A 71 -2.12 -3.40 -15.33
CA ARG A 71 -3.56 -3.12 -15.50
C ARG A 71 -4.17 -2.41 -14.28
N TYR A 72 -3.79 -2.80 -13.07
CA TYR A 72 -4.42 -2.28 -11.85
C TYR A 72 -3.76 -0.96 -11.43
N LEU A 73 -2.48 -0.76 -11.76
CA LEU A 73 -1.76 0.48 -11.53
C LEU A 73 -2.16 1.57 -12.54
N ALA A 74 -2.40 1.20 -13.81
CA ALA A 74 -2.86 2.11 -14.85
C ALA A 74 -4.23 2.74 -14.50
N GLY A 75 -5.12 1.98 -13.85
CA GLY A 75 -6.40 2.48 -13.36
C GLY A 75 -6.33 3.38 -12.12
N ASN A 76 -5.17 3.48 -11.47
CA ASN A 76 -4.96 4.25 -10.24
C ASN A 76 -4.14 5.54 -10.48
N VAL A 77 -4.12 6.05 -11.71
CA VAL A 77 -3.85 7.46 -11.99
C VAL A 77 -5.16 8.23 -11.76
N SER A 78 -5.48 8.47 -10.49
CA SER A 78 -6.33 9.59 -10.11
C SER A 78 -5.48 10.58 -9.33
N GLY A 79 -4.49 11.13 -10.03
CA GLY A 79 -4.15 12.51 -9.85
C GLY A 79 -5.19 13.35 -10.59
N CYS A 80 -6.33 13.59 -9.96
CA CYS A 80 -7.20 14.72 -10.29
C CYS A 80 -7.29 15.67 -9.10
N CYS A 81 -6.13 15.98 -8.49
CA CYS A 81 -5.93 17.21 -7.70
C CYS A 81 -4.45 17.38 -7.32
N GLY A 82 -3.60 17.51 -8.34
CA GLY A 82 -2.40 18.34 -8.21
C GLY A 82 -2.80 19.78 -8.57
N GLY A 83 -3.00 20.64 -7.57
CA GLY A 83 -3.29 22.05 -7.77
C GLY A 83 -3.88 22.74 -6.52
N GLU A 84 -2.99 23.21 -5.64
CA GLU A 84 -3.14 24.35 -4.72
C GLU A 84 -4.56 24.78 -4.26
N HIS A 85 -5.00 24.19 -3.16
CA HIS A 85 -5.98 24.64 -2.15
C HIS A 85 -5.81 26.02 -1.51
N ALA A 86 -5.14 27.00 -2.11
CA ALA A 86 -4.96 28.32 -1.50
C ALA A 86 -6.24 29.17 -1.67
N HIS A 87 -7.20 28.99 -0.76
CA HIS A 87 -8.27 29.96 -0.58
C HIS A 87 -7.74 31.16 0.22
N SER A 88 -7.03 32.06 -0.46
CA SER A 88 -6.97 33.47 -0.06
C SER A 88 -8.01 34.24 -0.88
N PRO A 89 -9.11 34.72 -0.29
CA PRO A 89 -9.85 35.82 -0.89
C PRO A 89 -9.20 37.14 -0.48
N ALA A 90 -8.48 37.77 -1.40
CA ALA A 90 -8.14 39.18 -1.31
C ALA A 90 -9.11 39.99 -2.20
N GLY A 91 -9.66 41.08 -1.66
CA GLY A 91 -10.15 42.22 -2.43
C GLY A 91 -11.62 42.58 -2.23
N GLY A 92 -11.86 43.79 -1.71
CA GLY A 92 -13.16 44.46 -1.67
C GLY A 92 -13.37 45.29 -0.42
#